data_AF-A0A813M047-F1
#
_entry.id   AF-A0A813M047-F1
#
_cell.length_a   1.000
_cell.length_b   1.000
_cell.length_c   1.000
_cell.angle_alpha   90.00
_cell.angle_beta   90.00
_cell.angle_gamma   90.00
#
_symmetry.space_group_name_H-M   'P 1'
#
loop_
_entity.id
_entity.type
_entity.pdbx_description
1 polymer ?
#
loop_
_entity_poly.entity_id
_entity_poly.type
_entity_poly.pdbx_seq_one_letter_code
_entity_poly.pdbx_strand_id
1 'polypeptide(L)'
;MEAWMAFVVLSFLAYSICLKLGEYMLVCLMHWRLDAKEKARYASLDCWCRSAIPFCDTLIIWRGNSLPNGFGRCAVCPTTSLINHSCSPNGFLNWDDKRRHMTVHVMRPIKKGDEITISYVNVNLKAEDRQLELRHKHRFTCTCPACSATEEALQASDKRRERIGLLTDGAARRVLSPRTDISMKEIEELLMLLDEEYGDPSYKGDVCMEAHAVKLKEGGDKVAARTWAAKGYKLMLLTKGASSREVQLAKHASSQ
;
A
#
# COMPACT_ATOMS: atom_id res chain seq x y z
N MET A 1 -8.32 6.82 41.88
CA MET A 1 -8.44 6.40 40.46
C MET A 1 -8.64 7.58 39.52
N GLU A 2 -9.48 8.56 39.86
CA GLU A 2 -9.81 9.68 38.95
C GLU A 2 -8.62 10.58 38.55
N ALA A 3 -7.74 10.95 39.50
CA ALA A 3 -6.57 11.78 39.20
C ALA A 3 -5.54 11.06 38.28
N TRP A 4 -5.39 9.74 38.43
CA TRP A 4 -4.49 8.94 37.59
C TRP A 4 -5.06 8.78 36.18
N MET A 5 -6.37 8.53 36.05
CA MET A 5 -7.07 8.52 34.76
C MET A 5 -6.96 9.88 34.04
N ALA A 6 -7.16 10.99 34.76
CA ALA A 6 -7.02 12.33 34.21
C ALA A 6 -5.59 12.61 33.73
N PHE A 7 -4.57 12.21 34.50
CA PHE A 7 -3.17 12.33 34.11
C PHE A 7 -2.84 11.53 32.84
N VAL A 8 -3.33 10.28 32.73
CA VAL A 8 -3.15 9.44 31.53
C VAL A 8 -3.82 10.08 30.30
N VAL A 9 -5.05 10.56 30.44
CA VAL A 9 -5.79 11.21 29.35
C VAL A 9 -5.11 12.50 28.89
N LEU A 10 -4.70 13.36 29.83
CA LEU A 10 -3.99 14.61 29.51
C LEU A 10 -2.63 14.34 28.86
N SER A 11 -1.90 13.34 29.34
CA SER A 11 -0.61 12.93 28.75
C SER A 11 -0.80 12.41 27.33
N PHE A 12 -1.84 11.61 27.08
CA PHE A 12 -2.18 11.12 25.74
C PHE A 12 -2.60 12.25 24.79
N LEU A 13 -3.42 13.19 25.27
CA LEU A 13 -3.81 14.38 24.53
C LEU A 13 -2.61 15.25 24.17
N ALA A 14 -1.74 15.54 25.14
CA ALA A 14 -0.52 16.31 24.92
C ALA A 14 0.39 15.63 23.90
N TYR A 15 0.60 14.31 24.03
CA TYR A 15 1.37 13.53 23.06
C TYR A 15 0.76 13.58 21.65
N SER A 16 -0.56 13.39 21.53
CA SER A 16 -1.28 13.47 20.26
C SER A 16 -1.19 14.86 19.61
N ILE A 17 -1.29 15.92 20.41
CA ILE A 17 -1.11 17.30 19.95
C ILE A 17 0.32 17.52 19.44
N CYS A 18 1.33 17.10 20.21
CA CYS A 18 2.74 17.21 19.82
C CYS A 18 3.02 16.49 18.50
N LEU A 19 2.49 15.28 18.29
CA LEU A 19 2.63 14.56 17.03
C LEU A 19 2.00 15.31 15.85
N LYS A 20 0.77 15.81 16.02
CA LYS A 20 0.05 16.57 14.97
C LYS A 20 0.76 17.88 14.63
N LEU A 21 1.28 18.58 15.64
CA LEU A 21 2.07 19.80 15.43
C LEU A 21 3.39 19.49 14.74
N GLY A 22 4.06 18.40 15.10
CA GLY A 22 5.30 17.94 14.44
C GLY A 22 5.09 17.64 12.96
N GLU A 23 4.03 16.90 12.61
CA GLU A 23 3.64 16.64 11.21
C GLU A 23 3.37 17.97 10.48
N TYR A 24 2.56 18.84 11.06
CA TYR A 24 2.23 20.13 10.46
C TYR A 24 3.46 20.97 10.17
N MET A 25 4.39 21.09 11.13
CA MET A 25 5.64 21.83 10.96
C MET A 25 6.50 21.23 9.85
N LEU A 26 6.63 19.91 9.80
CA LEU A 26 7.41 19.22 8.77
C LEU A 26 6.82 19.46 7.37
N VAL A 27 5.50 19.32 7.21
CA VAL A 27 4.80 19.54 5.94
C VAL A 27 4.94 20.99 5.50
N CYS A 28 4.79 21.95 6.41
CA CYS A 28 4.98 23.37 6.09
C CYS A 28 6.42 23.68 5.67
N LEU A 29 7.42 23.10 6.34
CA LEU A 29 8.84 23.25 5.97
C LEU A 29 9.13 22.63 4.59
N MET A 30 8.58 21.46 4.29
CA MET A 30 8.69 20.82 2.98
C MET A 30 8.06 21.69 1.89
N HIS A 31 6.83 22.16 2.12
CA HIS A 31 6.13 23.06 1.20
C HIS A 31 6.86 24.39 1.01
N TRP A 32 7.46 24.96 2.06
CA TRP A 32 8.22 26.21 1.99
C TRP A 32 9.39 26.12 1.01
N ARG A 33 10.08 24.96 0.98
CA ARG A 33 11.22 24.67 0.11
C ARG A 33 10.87 24.51 -1.37
N LEU A 34 9.59 24.33 -1.71
CA LEU A 34 9.14 24.22 -3.10
C LEU A 34 9.29 25.56 -3.84
N ASP A 35 9.61 25.50 -5.13
CA ASP A 35 9.59 26.67 -6.00
C ASP A 35 8.15 27.12 -6.31
N ALA A 36 7.98 28.26 -7.00
CA ALA A 36 6.67 28.81 -7.30
C ALA A 36 5.80 27.89 -8.19
N LYS A 37 6.42 27.18 -9.13
CA LYS A 37 5.75 26.26 -10.05
C LYS A 37 5.31 24.99 -9.32
N GLU A 38 6.17 24.47 -8.45
CA GLU A 38 5.88 23.33 -7.58
C GLU A 38 4.76 23.65 -6.58
N LYS A 39 4.78 24.83 -5.95
CA LYS A 39 3.70 25.29 -5.06
C LYS A 39 2.36 25.39 -5.80
N ALA A 40 2.35 25.97 -7.00
CA ALA A 40 1.13 26.05 -7.81
C ALA A 40 0.59 24.66 -8.16
N ARG A 41 1.47 23.72 -8.54
CA ARG A 41 1.10 22.34 -8.83
C ARG A 41 0.62 21.57 -7.61
N TYR A 42 1.18 21.86 -6.44
CA TYR A 42 0.75 21.28 -5.17
C TYR A 42 -0.65 21.80 -4.80
N ALA A 43 -0.88 23.11 -4.90
CA ALA A 43 -2.16 23.76 -4.62
C ALA A 43 -3.30 23.38 -5.60
N SER A 44 -2.97 22.79 -6.74
CA SER A 44 -3.96 22.25 -7.70
C SER A 44 -4.43 20.84 -7.37
N LEU A 45 -3.81 20.16 -6.41
CA LEU A 45 -4.23 18.82 -5.99
C LEU A 45 -5.52 18.85 -5.18
N ASP A 46 -6.16 17.69 -5.06
CA ASP A 46 -7.41 17.57 -4.34
C ASP A 46 -7.24 18.05 -2.88
N CYS A 47 -8.21 18.86 -2.48
CA CYS A 47 -8.31 19.44 -1.15
C CYS A 47 -9.79 19.44 -0.81
N TRP A 48 -10.23 18.41 -0.07
CA TRP A 48 -11.64 18.20 0.24
C TRP A 48 -12.30 19.36 1.02
N CYS A 49 -11.51 20.28 1.57
CA CYS A 49 -11.97 21.51 2.20
C CYS A 49 -10.90 22.60 2.03
N ARG A 50 -11.22 23.65 1.27
CA ARG A 50 -10.41 24.88 1.26
C ARG A 50 -10.74 25.69 2.51
N SER A 51 -9.76 25.81 3.38
CA SER A 51 -9.82 26.61 4.60
C SER A 51 -9.61 28.09 4.26
N ALA A 52 -10.21 28.98 5.06
CA ALA A 52 -9.86 30.40 5.04
C ALA A 52 -8.39 30.65 5.46
N ILE A 53 -7.71 29.63 5.98
CA ILE A 53 -6.30 29.65 6.38
C ILE A 53 -5.51 28.82 5.34
N PRO A 54 -4.76 29.46 4.42
CA PRO A 54 -4.03 28.76 3.36
C PRO A 54 -3.06 27.68 3.86
N PHE A 55 -2.53 27.83 5.08
CA PHE A 55 -1.66 26.82 5.69
C PHE A 55 -2.39 25.53 6.08
N CYS A 56 -3.70 25.59 6.37
CA CYS A 56 -4.49 24.40 6.59
C CYS A 56 -4.67 23.59 5.30
N ASP A 57 -4.79 24.27 4.15
CA ASP A 57 -4.88 23.62 2.84
C ASP A 57 -3.62 22.80 2.56
N THR A 58 -2.44 23.30 2.91
CA THR A 58 -1.18 22.56 2.76
C THR A 58 -1.23 21.21 3.49
N LEU A 59 -1.71 21.18 4.74
CA LEU A 59 -1.80 19.93 5.49
C LEU A 59 -2.89 19.00 4.96
N ILE A 60 -4.03 19.56 4.51
CA ILE A 60 -5.14 18.79 3.94
C ILE A 60 -4.71 18.11 2.64
N ILE A 61 -4.09 18.86 1.73
CA ILE A 61 -3.53 18.34 0.48
C ILE A 61 -2.52 17.24 0.78
N TRP A 62 -1.61 17.45 1.75
CA TRP A 62 -0.66 16.42 2.17
C TRP A 62 -1.37 15.13 2.59
N ARG A 63 -2.37 15.21 3.47
CA ARG A 63 -3.08 14.03 3.98
C ARG A 63 -3.88 13.29 2.91
N GLY A 64 -4.46 14.01 1.95
CA GLY A 64 -5.23 13.42 0.85
C GLY A 64 -4.36 12.79 -0.24
N ASN A 65 -3.14 13.30 -0.45
CA ASN A 65 -2.34 13.01 -1.64
C ASN A 65 -0.98 12.38 -1.36
N SER A 66 -0.58 12.23 -0.09
CA SER A 66 0.70 11.61 0.27
C SER A 66 0.67 10.11 0.02
N LEU A 67 1.70 9.63 -0.66
CA LEU A 67 1.88 8.23 -1.04
C LEU A 67 3.13 7.66 -0.37
N PRO A 68 3.13 6.39 0.07
CA PRO A 68 4.32 5.77 0.65
C PRO A 68 5.48 5.73 -0.36
N ASN A 69 6.66 6.21 0.03
CA ASN A 69 7.88 6.17 -0.80
C ASN A 69 9.00 5.32 -0.18
N GLY A 70 8.61 4.30 0.60
CA GLY A 70 9.52 3.33 1.22
C GLY A 70 10.12 3.80 2.56
N PHE A 71 10.54 2.84 3.39
CA PHE A 71 11.19 3.07 4.69
C PHE A 71 10.42 4.01 5.64
N GLY A 72 9.08 3.88 5.69
CA GLY A 72 8.23 4.68 6.58
C GLY A 72 8.11 6.15 6.18
N ARG A 73 8.52 6.51 4.96
CA ARG A 73 8.42 7.88 4.42
C ARG A 73 7.25 8.00 3.43
N CYS A 74 6.84 9.24 3.19
CA CYS A 74 5.81 9.58 2.20
C CYS A 74 6.27 10.71 1.28
N ALA A 75 5.65 10.79 0.11
CA ALA A 75 5.81 11.90 -0.83
C ALA A 75 4.48 12.25 -1.51
N VAL A 76 4.31 13.51 -1.87
CA VAL A 76 3.23 13.92 -2.78
C VAL A 76 3.77 13.91 -4.20
N CYS A 77 3.15 13.14 -5.08
CA CYS A 77 3.55 12.98 -6.47
C CYS A 77 2.41 13.46 -7.37
N PRO A 78 2.40 14.73 -7.82
CA PRO A 78 1.19 15.34 -8.36
C PRO A 78 0.56 14.60 -9.55
N THR A 79 1.36 13.96 -10.41
CA THR A 79 0.80 13.13 -11.50
C THR A 79 0.07 11.90 -10.97
N THR A 80 0.66 11.20 -10.01
CA THR A 80 0.10 9.97 -9.44
C THR A 80 -1.06 10.24 -8.49
N SER A 81 -1.08 11.40 -7.85
CA SER A 81 -2.18 11.86 -6.99
C SER A 81 -3.50 12.07 -7.73
N LEU A 82 -3.50 12.09 -9.07
CA LEU A 82 -4.71 12.14 -9.90
C LEU A 82 -5.38 10.77 -10.10
N ILE A 83 -4.72 9.67 -9.71
CA ILE A 83 -5.18 8.31 -9.97
C ILE A 83 -6.14 7.88 -8.88
N ASN A 84 -7.41 7.64 -9.25
CA ASN A 84 -8.46 7.31 -8.30
C ASN A 84 -8.32 5.93 -7.66
N HIS A 85 -9.14 5.74 -6.61
CA HIS A 85 -9.19 4.51 -5.84
C HIS A 85 -10.06 3.42 -6.47
N SER A 86 -9.65 2.15 -6.32
CA SER A 86 -10.53 0.98 -6.37
C SER A 86 -10.08 -0.06 -5.34
N CYS A 87 -11.03 -0.78 -4.71
CA CYS A 87 -10.75 -1.94 -3.85
C CYS A 87 -10.39 -3.20 -4.65
N SER A 88 -10.52 -3.15 -5.98
CA SER A 88 -9.97 -4.09 -6.97
C SER A 88 -9.25 -3.25 -8.03
N PRO A 89 -8.04 -2.73 -7.73
CA PRO A 89 -7.33 -1.82 -8.63
C PRO A 89 -6.82 -2.55 -9.88
N ASN A 90 -6.50 -1.81 -10.94
CA ASN A 90 -5.80 -2.36 -12.11
C ASN A 90 -4.33 -1.91 -12.20
N GLY A 91 -3.94 -0.91 -11.40
CA GLY A 91 -2.57 -0.43 -11.27
C GLY A 91 -1.94 -0.79 -9.92
N PHE A 92 -0.68 -1.20 -9.95
CA PHE A 92 0.16 -1.38 -8.78
C PHE A 92 1.06 -0.16 -8.58
N LEU A 93 0.90 0.51 -7.44
CA LEU A 93 1.72 1.65 -7.07
C LEU A 93 3.06 1.20 -6.47
N ASN A 94 4.20 1.62 -7.04
CA ASN A 94 5.51 1.31 -6.50
C ASN A 94 6.44 2.53 -6.50
N TRP A 95 7.31 2.64 -5.49
CA TRP A 95 8.36 3.65 -5.45
C TRP A 95 9.66 3.11 -6.06
N ASP A 96 10.17 3.78 -7.08
CA ASP A 96 11.49 3.52 -7.62
C ASP A 96 12.52 4.38 -6.87
N ASP A 97 13.20 3.78 -5.89
CA ASP A 97 14.18 4.47 -5.04
C ASP A 97 15.36 5.04 -5.84
N LYS A 98 15.79 4.34 -6.90
CA LYS A 98 16.90 4.77 -7.75
C LYS A 98 16.55 6.02 -8.55
N ARG A 99 15.33 6.06 -9.12
CA ARG A 99 14.86 7.22 -9.90
C ARG A 99 14.19 8.29 -9.05
N ARG A 100 13.86 7.98 -7.80
CA ARG A 100 13.09 8.80 -6.86
C ARG A 100 11.74 9.23 -7.45
N HIS A 101 11.06 8.32 -8.12
CA HIS A 101 9.74 8.56 -8.72
C HIS A 101 8.76 7.47 -8.34
N MET A 102 7.48 7.86 -8.33
CA MET A 102 6.38 6.93 -8.23
C MET A 102 6.13 6.28 -9.60
N THR A 103 5.91 4.98 -9.58
CA THR A 103 5.62 4.15 -10.76
C THR A 103 4.27 3.47 -10.55
N VAL A 104 3.51 3.34 -11.64
CA VAL A 104 2.24 2.60 -11.64
C VAL A 104 2.32 1.56 -12.73
N HIS A 105 2.19 0.30 -12.34
CA HIS A 105 2.27 -0.82 -13.25
C HIS A 105 0.89 -1.45 -13.44
N VAL A 106 0.41 -1.49 -14.67
CA VAL A 106 -0.87 -2.14 -14.97
C VAL A 106 -0.72 -3.66 -14.85
N MET A 107 -1.62 -4.29 -14.10
CA MET A 107 -1.52 -5.69 -13.69
C MET A 107 -2.38 -6.65 -14.51
N ARG A 108 -3.30 -6.09 -15.31
CA ARG A 108 -4.23 -6.81 -16.18
C ARG A 108 -4.48 -5.98 -17.44
N PRO A 109 -4.83 -6.60 -18.58
CA PRO A 109 -5.15 -5.85 -19.78
C PRO A 109 -6.24 -4.80 -19.53
N ILE A 110 -6.03 -3.58 -20.03
CA ILE A 110 -7.00 -2.48 -20.01
C ILE A 110 -7.26 -2.00 -21.43
N LYS A 111 -8.48 -1.54 -21.71
CA LYS A 111 -8.89 -1.00 -23.00
C LYS A 111 -8.68 0.52 -23.04
N LYS A 112 -8.68 1.08 -24.25
CA LYS A 112 -8.67 2.54 -24.41
C LYS A 112 -9.92 3.13 -23.75
N GLY A 113 -9.71 4.10 -22.85
CA GLY A 113 -10.78 4.74 -22.09
C GLY A 113 -11.02 4.14 -20.71
N ASP A 114 -10.43 2.99 -20.39
CA ASP A 114 -10.49 2.45 -19.03
C ASP A 114 -9.69 3.35 -18.08
N GLU A 115 -10.27 3.61 -16.91
CA GLU A 115 -9.60 4.35 -15.86
C GLU A 115 -8.51 3.50 -15.19
N ILE A 116 -7.33 4.08 -14.99
CA ILE A 116 -6.29 3.46 -14.15
C ILE A 116 -6.62 3.78 -12.70
N THR A 117 -6.65 2.76 -11.84
CA THR A 117 -6.94 2.90 -10.41
C THR A 117 -5.89 2.20 -9.55
N ILE A 118 -5.66 2.74 -8.36
CA ILE A 118 -4.79 2.17 -7.32
C ILE A 118 -5.58 1.95 -6.02
N SER A 119 -5.02 1.24 -5.04
CA SER A 119 -5.63 1.20 -3.71
C SER A 119 -5.05 2.29 -2.80
N TYR A 120 -5.92 2.99 -2.09
CA TYR A 120 -5.55 3.97 -1.05
C TYR A 120 -5.50 3.34 0.34
N VAL A 121 -6.22 2.24 0.52
CA VAL A 121 -6.36 1.52 1.79
C VAL A 121 -5.81 0.11 1.67
N ASN A 122 -5.69 -0.60 2.79
CA ASN A 122 -5.41 -2.02 2.76
C ASN A 122 -6.61 -2.77 2.15
N VAL A 123 -6.42 -3.37 0.97
CA VAL A 123 -7.46 -4.11 0.27
C VAL A 123 -7.87 -5.39 0.99
N ASN A 124 -7.05 -5.92 1.90
CA ASN A 124 -7.35 -7.14 2.65
C ASN A 124 -8.29 -6.90 3.86
N LEU A 125 -8.70 -5.66 4.12
CA LEU A 125 -9.72 -5.36 5.12
C LEU A 125 -11.12 -5.72 4.60
N LYS A 126 -12.09 -5.88 5.51
CA LYS A 126 -13.51 -6.07 5.16
C LYS A 126 -14.10 -4.85 4.48
N ALA A 127 -15.19 -5.02 3.75
CA ALA A 127 -15.81 -3.95 2.99
C ALA A 127 -16.17 -2.76 3.88
N GLU A 128 -16.73 -3.01 5.07
CA GLU A 128 -17.08 -1.98 6.04
C GLU A 128 -15.85 -1.18 6.50
N ASP A 129 -14.75 -1.87 6.84
CA ASP A 129 -13.51 -1.24 7.29
C ASP A 129 -12.85 -0.42 6.17
N ARG A 130 -12.82 -0.94 4.94
CA ARG A 130 -12.34 -0.20 3.76
C ARG A 130 -13.15 1.08 3.57
N GLN A 131 -14.47 1.00 3.66
CA GLN A 131 -15.37 2.15 3.53
C GLN A 131 -15.17 3.16 4.67
N LEU A 132 -15.00 2.69 5.90
CA LEU A 132 -14.75 3.55 7.06
C LEU A 132 -13.44 4.33 6.89
N GLU A 133 -12.36 3.65 6.49
CA GLU A 133 -11.07 4.30 6.22
C GLU A 133 -11.16 5.33 5.10
N LEU A 134 -11.82 5.01 3.99
CA LEU A 134 -11.99 5.90 2.86
C LEU A 134 -12.83 7.13 3.23
N ARG A 135 -13.94 6.96 3.95
CA ARG A 135 -14.76 8.08 4.44
C ARG A 135 -14.00 8.96 5.42
N HIS A 136 -13.17 8.37 6.28
CA HIS A 136 -12.41 9.12 7.27
C HIS A 136 -11.25 9.91 6.65
N LYS A 137 -10.46 9.27 5.78
CA LYS A 137 -9.22 9.83 5.22
C LYS A 137 -9.43 10.59 3.90
N HIS A 138 -10.34 10.12 3.06
CA HIS A 138 -10.52 10.61 1.68
C HIS A 138 -11.92 11.17 1.41
N ARG A 139 -12.84 11.13 2.39
CA ARG A 139 -14.15 11.78 2.34
C ARG A 139 -15.08 11.33 1.20
N PHE A 140 -14.95 10.09 0.72
CA PHE A 140 -15.86 9.52 -0.27
C PHE A 140 -16.31 8.10 0.12
N THR A 141 -17.39 7.64 -0.52
CA THR A 141 -17.88 6.25 -0.43
C THR A 141 -17.48 5.51 -1.70
N CYS A 142 -16.79 4.37 -1.57
CA CYS A 142 -16.33 3.59 -2.71
C CYS A 142 -17.49 2.82 -3.35
N THR A 143 -17.62 2.89 -4.67
CA THR A 143 -18.65 2.17 -5.44
C THR A 143 -18.05 1.19 -6.44
N CYS A 144 -16.75 0.90 -6.34
CA CYS A 144 -16.06 -0.04 -7.22
C CYS A 144 -16.69 -1.44 -7.20
N PRO A 145 -16.43 -2.31 -8.20
CA PRO A 145 -17.05 -3.63 -8.29
C PRO A 145 -16.92 -4.49 -7.03
N ALA A 146 -15.81 -4.37 -6.29
CA ALA A 146 -15.60 -5.10 -5.03
C ALA A 146 -16.44 -4.57 -3.85
N CYS A 147 -16.95 -3.34 -3.94
CA CYS A 147 -17.81 -2.72 -2.92
C CYS A 147 -19.29 -2.67 -3.33
N SER A 148 -19.60 -2.82 -4.61
CA SER A 148 -20.97 -2.86 -5.15
C SER A 148 -21.44 -4.27 -5.53
N ALA A 149 -20.69 -5.30 -5.13
CA ALA A 149 -21.07 -6.70 -5.31
C ALA A 149 -22.35 -7.06 -4.53
N THR A 150 -22.96 -8.21 -4.86
CA THR A 150 -24.07 -8.74 -4.07
C THR A 150 -23.62 -9.09 -2.66
N GLU A 151 -24.54 -9.14 -1.71
CA GLU A 151 -24.25 -9.44 -0.31
C GLU A 151 -23.51 -10.77 -0.16
N GLU A 152 -23.92 -11.81 -0.89
CA GLU A 152 -23.29 -13.13 -0.84
C GLU A 152 -21.84 -13.08 -1.36
N ALA A 153 -21.61 -12.36 -2.46
CA ALA A 153 -20.29 -12.21 -3.04
C ALA A 153 -19.37 -11.35 -2.16
N LEU A 154 -19.93 -10.31 -1.53
CA LEU A 154 -19.23 -9.45 -0.59
C LEU A 154 -18.79 -10.22 0.65
N GLN A 155 -19.67 -11.02 1.25
CA GLN A 155 -19.34 -11.86 2.40
C GLN A 155 -18.27 -12.92 2.07
N ALA A 156 -18.35 -13.54 0.89
CA ALA A 156 -17.32 -14.47 0.43
C ALA A 156 -15.96 -13.77 0.24
N SER A 157 -15.96 -12.58 -0.38
CA SER A 157 -14.77 -11.75 -0.56
C SER A 157 -14.16 -11.32 0.77
N ASP A 158 -14.98 -10.86 1.71
CA ASP A 158 -14.52 -10.41 3.03
C ASP A 158 -13.90 -11.56 3.84
N LYS A 159 -14.42 -12.79 3.76
CA LYS A 159 -13.79 -13.97 4.35
C LYS A 159 -12.41 -14.25 3.76
N ARG A 160 -12.27 -14.17 2.42
CA ARG A 160 -10.96 -14.36 1.77
C ARG A 160 -9.98 -13.25 2.14
N ARG A 161 -10.40 -11.99 2.08
CA ARG A 161 -9.60 -10.82 2.43
C ARG A 161 -9.12 -10.87 3.89
N GLU A 162 -10.00 -11.22 4.83
CA GLU A 162 -9.63 -11.42 6.24
C GLU A 162 -8.58 -12.53 6.39
N ARG A 163 -8.78 -13.68 5.74
CA ARG A 163 -7.81 -14.78 5.77
C ARG A 163 -6.46 -14.37 5.17
N ILE A 164 -6.45 -13.66 4.04
CA ILE A 164 -5.24 -13.09 3.45
C ILE A 164 -4.57 -12.12 4.43
N GLY A 165 -5.35 -11.25 5.09
CA GLY A 165 -4.87 -10.31 6.10
C GLY A 165 -4.19 -11.01 7.27
N LEU A 166 -4.77 -12.09 7.79
CA LEU A 166 -4.18 -12.91 8.85
C LEU A 166 -2.89 -13.58 8.39
N LEU A 167 -2.91 -14.23 7.22
CA LEU A 167 -1.75 -14.90 6.66
C LEU A 167 -0.60 -13.93 6.35
N THR A 168 -0.88 -12.65 6.10
CA THR A 168 0.12 -11.60 5.83
C THR A 168 0.50 -10.77 7.07
N ASP A 169 -0.02 -11.12 8.26
CA ASP A 169 0.17 -10.35 9.51
C ASP A 169 -0.16 -8.86 9.32
N GLY A 170 -1.27 -8.60 8.64
CA GLY A 170 -1.78 -7.27 8.29
C GLY A 170 -0.90 -6.48 7.31
N ALA A 171 0.25 -6.99 6.89
CA ALA A 171 1.19 -6.26 6.05
C ALA A 171 1.02 -6.56 4.57
N ALA A 172 0.59 -5.55 3.82
CA ALA A 172 0.44 -5.66 2.39
C ALA A 172 1.77 -5.75 1.60
N ARG A 173 2.94 -5.49 2.22
CA ARG A 173 4.27 -5.42 1.54
C ARG A 173 5.44 -5.75 2.48
N ARG A 174 6.13 -6.89 2.30
CA ARG A 174 7.30 -7.30 3.13
C ARG A 174 8.47 -7.96 2.35
N VAL A 175 8.89 -7.41 1.21
CA VAL A 175 9.99 -8.03 0.44
C VAL A 175 11.36 -7.93 1.10
N LEU A 176 11.67 -6.79 1.73
CA LEU A 176 13.01 -6.57 2.29
C LEU A 176 13.29 -7.43 3.55
N SER A 177 12.25 -8.03 4.12
CA SER A 177 12.34 -8.94 5.25
C SER A 177 11.28 -10.03 5.08
N PRO A 178 11.54 -11.01 4.18
CA PRO A 178 10.63 -12.13 4.01
C PRO A 178 10.52 -12.91 5.31
N ARG A 179 9.30 -13.31 5.66
CA ARG A 179 9.06 -14.14 6.83
C ARG A 179 9.53 -15.57 6.62
N THR A 180 9.84 -16.21 7.73
CA THR A 180 10.28 -17.62 7.77
C THR A 180 9.57 -18.43 8.85
N ASP A 181 8.61 -17.80 9.52
CA ASP A 181 7.69 -18.34 10.52
C ASP A 181 6.39 -18.85 9.89
N ILE A 182 6.08 -18.44 8.65
CA ILE A 182 4.98 -18.99 7.85
C ILE A 182 5.35 -20.36 7.27
N SER A 183 4.40 -21.30 7.26
CA SER A 183 4.60 -22.63 6.68
C SER A 183 4.37 -22.64 5.16
N MET A 184 4.95 -23.63 4.46
CA MET A 184 4.69 -23.81 3.02
C MET A 184 3.21 -24.03 2.69
N LYS A 185 2.46 -24.72 3.59
CA LYS A 185 1.02 -24.94 3.42
C LYS A 185 0.24 -23.62 3.47
N GLU A 186 0.61 -22.73 4.39
CA GLU A 186 0.01 -21.38 4.48
C GLU A 186 0.38 -20.50 3.29
N ILE A 187 1.60 -20.63 2.75
CA ILE A 187 2.00 -19.93 1.53
C ILE A 187 1.17 -20.42 0.33
N GLU A 188 0.97 -21.72 0.18
CA GLU A 188 0.15 -22.29 -0.89
C GLU A 188 -1.31 -21.83 -0.76
N GLU A 189 -1.87 -21.86 0.45
CA GLU A 189 -3.19 -21.31 0.74
C GLU A 189 -3.29 -19.82 0.36
N LEU A 190 -2.30 -19.02 0.76
CA LEU A 190 -2.25 -17.60 0.47
C LEU A 190 -2.23 -17.34 -1.04
N LEU A 191 -1.43 -18.09 -1.81
CA LEU A 191 -1.40 -17.95 -3.27
C LEU A 191 -2.74 -18.30 -3.92
N MET A 192 -3.43 -19.34 -3.44
CA MET A 192 -4.77 -19.69 -3.93
C MET A 192 -5.79 -18.59 -3.62
N LEU A 193 -5.79 -18.06 -2.39
CA LEU A 193 -6.69 -16.98 -2.00
C LEU A 193 -6.45 -15.69 -2.80
N LEU A 194 -5.18 -15.36 -3.07
CA LEU A 194 -4.81 -14.21 -3.91
C LEU A 194 -5.30 -14.37 -5.35
N ASP A 195 -5.23 -15.59 -5.91
CA ASP A 195 -5.74 -15.88 -7.24
C ASP A 195 -7.28 -15.80 -7.30
N GLU A 196 -7.97 -16.31 -6.28
CA GLU A 196 -9.44 -16.26 -6.23
C GLU A 196 -9.97 -14.83 -6.00
N GLU A 197 -9.32 -14.04 -5.15
CA GLU A 197 -9.80 -12.71 -4.77
C GLU A 197 -9.39 -11.60 -5.76
N TYR A 198 -8.14 -11.63 -6.24
CA TYR A 198 -7.59 -10.56 -7.07
C TYR A 198 -7.34 -11.01 -8.51
N GLY A 199 -6.89 -12.25 -8.70
CA GLY A 199 -6.57 -12.80 -10.02
C GLY A 199 -5.44 -12.06 -10.74
N ASP A 200 -4.53 -11.44 -9.98
CA ASP A 200 -3.47 -10.56 -10.50
C ASP A 200 -2.12 -10.77 -9.78
N PRO A 201 -0.99 -10.25 -10.32
CA PRO A 201 0.33 -10.46 -9.74
C PRO A 201 0.66 -9.65 -8.46
N SER A 202 -0.20 -8.73 -7.99
CA SER A 202 0.08 -7.70 -6.96
C SER A 202 0.96 -8.17 -5.82
N TYR A 203 0.50 -9.21 -5.11
CA TYR A 203 1.07 -9.68 -3.84
C TYR A 203 1.81 -11.00 -4.00
N LYS A 204 1.57 -11.72 -5.09
CA LYS A 204 2.09 -13.07 -5.32
C LYS A 204 3.62 -13.09 -5.40
N GLY A 205 4.22 -12.02 -5.94
CA GLY A 205 5.68 -11.90 -6.01
C GLY A 205 6.34 -11.92 -4.63
N ASP A 206 5.77 -11.17 -3.67
CA ASP A 206 6.28 -11.05 -2.31
C ASP A 206 6.12 -12.39 -1.56
N VAL A 207 4.97 -13.04 -1.72
CA VAL A 207 4.69 -14.38 -1.16
C VAL A 207 5.63 -15.45 -1.70
N CYS A 208 5.99 -15.39 -2.99
CA CYS A 208 7.00 -16.30 -3.56
C CYS A 208 8.38 -16.09 -2.94
N MET A 209 8.73 -14.86 -2.54
CA MET A 209 9.99 -14.59 -1.84
C MET A 209 9.96 -15.07 -0.39
N GLU A 210 8.80 -15.11 0.27
CA GLU A 210 8.63 -15.79 1.56
C GLU A 210 8.84 -17.30 1.42
N ALA A 211 8.26 -17.95 0.40
CA ALA A 211 8.52 -19.37 0.11
C ALA A 211 9.99 -19.67 -0.13
N HIS A 212 10.68 -18.81 -0.88
CA HIS A 212 12.12 -18.91 -1.07
C HIS A 212 12.87 -18.90 0.27
N ALA A 213 12.56 -17.95 1.15
CA ALA A 213 13.22 -17.81 2.45
C ALA A 213 12.93 -19.00 3.39
N VAL A 214 11.68 -19.48 3.42
CA VAL A 214 11.28 -20.69 4.16
C VAL A 214 12.09 -21.91 3.68
N LYS A 215 12.19 -22.12 2.36
CA LYS A 215 12.94 -23.24 1.79
C LYS A 215 14.43 -23.19 2.09
N LEU A 216 15.03 -22.00 2.13
CA LEU A 216 16.42 -21.84 2.57
C LEU A 216 16.59 -22.18 4.06
N LYS A 217 15.66 -21.77 4.92
CA LYS A 217 15.69 -22.05 6.36
C LYS A 217 15.51 -23.53 6.69
N GLU A 218 14.65 -24.24 5.96
CA GLU A 218 14.45 -25.69 6.09
C GLU A 218 15.71 -26.50 5.70
N GLY A 219 16.73 -25.87 5.11
CA GLY A 219 18.07 -26.44 4.93
C GLY A 219 18.24 -27.47 3.80
N GLY A 220 17.20 -27.81 3.05
CA GLY A 220 17.21 -29.01 2.19
C GLY A 220 17.26 -28.78 0.68
N ASP A 221 16.47 -27.85 0.14
CA ASP A 221 16.21 -27.82 -1.31
C ASP A 221 16.50 -26.45 -1.93
N LYS A 222 17.77 -26.24 -2.28
CA LYS A 222 18.23 -25.04 -2.99
C LYS A 222 17.57 -24.90 -4.36
N VAL A 223 17.19 -26.00 -5.00
CA VAL A 223 16.52 -25.96 -6.33
C VAL A 223 15.10 -25.44 -6.18
N ALA A 224 14.35 -25.93 -5.20
CA ALA A 224 13.02 -25.41 -4.87
C ALA A 224 13.09 -23.93 -4.44
N ALA A 225 14.06 -23.57 -3.58
CA ALA A 225 14.24 -22.17 -3.17
C ALA A 225 14.48 -21.24 -4.38
N ARG A 226 15.37 -21.63 -5.31
CA ARG A 226 15.62 -20.87 -6.56
C ARG A 226 14.39 -20.78 -7.44
N THR A 227 13.61 -21.85 -7.53
CA THR A 227 12.37 -21.90 -8.33
C THR A 227 11.36 -20.88 -7.80
N TRP A 228 11.19 -20.81 -6.48
CA TRP A 228 10.35 -19.80 -5.83
C TRP A 228 10.86 -18.37 -6.06
N ALA A 229 12.17 -18.14 -5.92
CA ALA A 229 12.76 -16.84 -6.22
C ALA A 229 12.58 -16.43 -7.69
N ALA A 230 12.72 -17.36 -8.63
CA ALA A 230 12.51 -17.10 -10.06
C ALA A 230 11.04 -16.74 -10.35
N LYS A 231 10.08 -17.42 -9.71
CA LYS A 231 8.66 -17.08 -9.80
C LYS A 231 8.37 -15.70 -9.20
N GLY A 232 8.93 -15.43 -8.02
CA GLY A 232 8.84 -14.12 -7.36
C GLY A 232 9.38 -13.00 -8.23
N TYR A 233 10.58 -13.16 -8.78
CA TYR A 233 11.21 -12.20 -9.69
C TYR A 233 10.31 -11.86 -10.89
N LYS A 234 9.76 -12.88 -11.58
CA LYS A 234 8.88 -12.67 -12.74
C LYS A 234 7.63 -11.86 -12.37
N LEU A 235 6.99 -12.17 -11.25
CA LEU A 235 5.78 -11.48 -10.79
C LEU A 235 6.08 -10.04 -10.34
N MET A 236 7.17 -9.84 -9.60
CA MET A 236 7.59 -8.52 -9.14
C MET A 236 8.03 -7.62 -10.29
N LEU A 237 8.60 -8.19 -11.36
CA LEU A 237 8.95 -7.42 -12.55
C LEU A 237 7.71 -6.75 -13.17
N LEU A 238 6.55 -7.44 -13.12
CA LEU A 238 5.28 -6.91 -13.59
C LEU A 238 4.73 -5.81 -12.69
N THR A 239 4.90 -5.90 -11.37
CA THR A 239 4.26 -4.98 -10.42
C THR A 239 5.15 -3.82 -9.94
N LYS A 240 6.48 -4.01 -9.91
CA LYS A 240 7.44 -3.05 -9.32
C LYS A 240 8.48 -2.54 -10.32
N GLY A 241 8.59 -3.18 -11.48
CA GLY A 241 9.53 -2.80 -12.55
C GLY A 241 10.99 -3.19 -12.28
N ALA A 242 11.78 -3.29 -13.35
CA ALA A 242 13.13 -3.85 -13.29
C ALA A 242 14.11 -3.08 -12.39
N SER A 243 13.88 -1.80 -12.15
CA SER A 243 14.75 -0.94 -11.34
C SER A 243 14.52 -1.04 -9.83
N SER A 244 13.40 -1.62 -9.40
CA SER A 244 13.10 -1.79 -7.98
C SER A 244 14.16 -2.66 -7.29
N ARG A 245 14.56 -2.24 -6.08
CA ARG A 245 15.55 -2.96 -5.27
C ARG A 245 15.07 -4.38 -4.96
N GLU A 246 13.80 -4.51 -4.64
CA GLU A 246 13.09 -5.78 -4.41
C GLU A 246 13.23 -6.73 -5.59
N VAL A 247 13.01 -6.22 -6.81
CA VAL A 247 13.11 -6.99 -8.05
C VAL A 247 14.55 -7.45 -8.31
N GLN A 248 15.54 -6.60 -8.04
CA GLN A 248 16.95 -6.96 -8.19
C GLN A 248 17.40 -8.03 -7.18
N LEU A 249 16.91 -7.95 -5.93
CA LEU A 249 17.17 -8.98 -4.92
C LEU A 249 16.55 -10.32 -5.32
N ALA A 250 15.30 -10.33 -5.78
CA ALA A 250 14.65 -11.54 -6.29
C ALA A 250 15.38 -12.12 -7.51
N LYS A 251 15.85 -11.27 -8.43
CA LYS A 251 16.67 -11.68 -9.58
C LYS A 251 17.95 -12.37 -9.12
N HIS A 252 18.67 -11.78 -8.17
CA HIS A 252 19.89 -12.36 -7.65
C HIS A 252 19.64 -13.72 -6.96
N ALA A 253 18.63 -13.78 -6.09
CA ALA A 253 18.22 -15.01 -5.41
C ALA A 253 17.78 -16.13 -6.38
N SER A 254 17.23 -15.78 -7.54
CA SER A 254 16.87 -16.76 -8.57
C SER A 254 18.08 -17.34 -9.34
N SER A 255 19.23 -16.67 -9.27
CA SER A 255 20.45 -17.02 -10.03
C SER A 255 21.52 -17.71 -9.17
N GLN A 256 21.46 -17.56 -7.85
CA GLN A 256 22.37 -18.17 -6.89
C GLN A 256 21.96 -19.59 -6.56
#